data_AF-A0A6S7J9U3-F1
#
_entry.id   AF-A0A6S7J9U3-F1
#
_cell.length_a   1.000
_cell.length_b   1.000
_cell.length_c   1.000
_cell.angle_alpha   90.00
_cell.angle_beta   90.00
_cell.angle_gamma   90.00
#
_symmetry.space_group_name_H-M   'P 1'
#
loop_
_entity.id
_entity.type
_entity.pdbx_description
1 polymer ?
#
loop_
_entity_poly.entity_id
_entity_poly.type
_entity_poly.pdbx_seq_one_letter_code
_entity_poly.pdbx_strand_id
1 'polypeptide(L)'
;MCCISREIDEVNKVIKIVLERGSTDLAGYLRKHPDKITVDFIKMCWRKMLDAVDVIHKAGIIHTDLKPANFLLVEWNLKLIDFGIANAVQSDVTSFYRDTTVGTLSYMSPEALKDVSQSYDQNEQCKPTMKIGRPSDVWSLGCILFFMAYGKTPFQHIKNNFQKWNCIIDPSYEIKFPYIENQDLLDSMK
;
A
#
# COMPACT_ATOMS: atom_id res chain seq x y z
N MET A 1 -5.63 13.24 -8.82
CA MET A 1 -6.56 12.99 -9.94
C MET A 1 -7.58 14.11 -9.96
N CYS A 2 -7.85 14.74 -11.11
CA CYS A 2 -8.88 15.78 -11.16
C CYS A 2 -10.27 15.14 -11.30
N CYS A 3 -11.17 15.48 -10.39
CA CYS A 3 -12.61 15.22 -10.54
C CYS A 3 -13.19 16.26 -11.50
N ILE A 4 -13.79 15.78 -12.58
CA ILE A 4 -14.34 16.61 -13.66
C ILE A 4 -15.82 16.89 -13.37
N SER A 5 -16.57 15.87 -12.93
CA SER A 5 -17.95 16.02 -12.49
C SER A 5 -18.36 14.90 -11.54
N ARG A 6 -19.41 15.13 -10.75
CA ARG A 6 -20.04 14.12 -9.90
C ARG A 6 -21.56 14.26 -9.99
N GLU A 7 -22.25 13.13 -9.97
CA GLU A 7 -23.71 13.03 -9.97
C GLU A 7 -24.12 11.97 -8.95
N ILE A 8 -25.09 12.30 -8.09
CA ILE A 8 -25.69 11.37 -7.13
C ILE A 8 -27.11 11.09 -7.62
N ASP A 9 -27.35 9.86 -8.05
CA ASP A 9 -28.67 9.39 -8.44
C ASP A 9 -29.30 8.67 -7.24
N GLU A 10 -30.07 9.41 -6.44
CA GLU A 10 -30.70 8.89 -5.23
C GLU A 10 -31.80 7.85 -5.50
N VAL A 11 -32.38 7.87 -6.71
CA VAL A 11 -33.45 6.97 -7.14
C VAL A 11 -32.85 5.61 -7.48
N ASN A 12 -31.79 5.60 -8.29
CA ASN A 12 -31.11 4.36 -8.70
C ASN A 12 -30.03 3.91 -7.70
N LYS A 13 -29.77 4.69 -6.64
CA LYS A 13 -28.72 4.45 -5.64
C LYS A 13 -27.33 4.33 -6.26
N VAL A 14 -27.03 5.17 -7.25
CA VAL A 14 -25.73 5.18 -7.94
C VAL A 14 -25.02 6.51 -7.73
N ILE A 15 -23.72 6.45 -7.47
CA ILE A 15 -22.83 7.62 -7.51
C ILE A 15 -22.00 7.52 -8.79
N LYS A 16 -22.08 8.54 -9.65
CA LYS A 16 -21.27 8.65 -10.87
C LYS A 16 -20.22 9.72 -10.65
N ILE A 17 -18.96 9.38 -10.91
CA ILE A 17 -17.84 10.32 -10.79
C ILE A 17 -17.07 10.27 -12.10
N VAL A 18 -16.96 11.41 -12.78
CA VAL A 18 -16.15 11.57 -13.98
C VAL A 18 -14.76 12.05 -13.55
N LEU A 19 -13.75 11.24 -13.86
CA LEU A 19 -12.38 11.43 -13.44
C LEU A 19 -11.45 11.57 -14.64
N GLU A 20 -10.33 12.24 -14.43
CA GLU A 20 -9.18 12.20 -15.34
C GLU A 20 -8.76 10.74 -15.64
N ARG A 21 -8.63 10.40 -16.93
CA ARG A 21 -8.24 9.05 -17.37
C ARG A 21 -6.73 8.90 -17.40
N GLY A 22 -6.20 7.97 -16.62
CA GLY A 22 -4.81 7.51 -16.74
C GLY A 22 -4.61 6.39 -17.75
N SER A 23 -3.35 6.09 -18.06
CA SER A 23 -2.97 5.05 -19.01
C SER A 23 -3.03 3.65 -18.39
N THR A 24 -2.41 3.48 -17.21
CA THR A 24 -2.37 2.23 -16.45
C THR A 24 -2.04 2.51 -14.99
N ASP A 25 -2.42 1.63 -14.08
CA ASP A 25 -1.90 1.64 -12.70
C ASP A 25 -0.44 1.15 -12.66
N LEU A 26 0.27 1.50 -11.59
CA LEU A 26 1.68 1.15 -11.40
C LEU A 26 1.88 -0.37 -11.31
N ALA A 27 0.95 -1.12 -10.71
CA ALA A 27 1.06 -2.59 -10.68
C ALA A 27 1.01 -3.18 -12.10
N GLY A 28 0.09 -2.68 -12.93
CA GLY A 28 -0.03 -3.02 -14.33
C GLY A 28 1.21 -2.65 -15.15
N TYR A 29 1.79 -1.49 -14.89
CA TYR A 29 3.01 -1.03 -15.57
C TYR A 29 4.22 -1.89 -15.22
N LEU A 30 4.50 -2.09 -13.93
CA LEU A 30 5.64 -2.87 -13.44
C LEU A 30 5.59 -4.32 -13.93
N ARG A 31 4.39 -4.91 -14.03
CA ARG A 31 4.20 -6.27 -14.56
C ARG A 31 4.46 -6.37 -16.07
N LYS A 32 4.09 -5.36 -16.84
CA LYS A 32 4.18 -5.37 -18.32
C LYS A 32 5.56 -4.94 -18.83
N HIS A 33 6.31 -4.18 -18.03
CA HIS A 33 7.56 -3.57 -18.46
C HIS A 33 8.70 -3.77 -17.44
N PRO A 34 9.00 -5.01 -17.01
CA PRO A 34 10.06 -5.26 -16.03
C PRO A 34 11.44 -4.80 -16.53
N ASP A 35 11.66 -4.81 -17.85
CA ASP A 35 12.87 -4.35 -18.54
C ASP A 35 13.03 -2.82 -18.56
N LYS A 36 11.96 -2.05 -18.27
CA LYS A 36 11.96 -0.58 -18.34
C LYS A 36 12.03 0.08 -16.96
N ILE A 37 12.19 -0.69 -15.90
CA ILE A 37 12.30 -0.17 -14.54
C ILE A 37 13.74 0.31 -14.32
N THR A 38 14.01 1.55 -14.71
CA THR A 38 15.31 2.21 -14.48
C THR A 38 15.38 2.90 -13.13
N VAL A 39 16.58 3.20 -12.64
CA VAL A 39 16.77 3.98 -11.41
C VAL A 39 16.05 5.33 -11.48
N ASP A 40 16.08 6.01 -12.63
CA ASP A 40 15.41 7.29 -12.80
C ASP A 40 13.89 7.16 -12.71
N PHE A 41 13.33 6.10 -13.28
CA PHE A 41 11.90 5.79 -13.13
C PHE A 41 11.54 5.53 -11.65
N ILE A 42 12.36 4.75 -10.94
CA ILE A 42 12.18 4.49 -9.50
C ILE A 42 12.23 5.80 -8.71
N LYS A 43 13.24 6.65 -8.92
CA LYS A 43 13.40 7.94 -8.23
C LYS A 43 12.22 8.87 -8.51
N MET A 44 11.75 8.93 -9.75
CA MET A 44 10.55 9.70 -10.14
C MET A 44 9.31 9.19 -9.42
N CYS A 45 9.03 7.89 -9.48
CA CYS A 45 7.88 7.27 -8.81
C CYS A 45 7.95 7.49 -7.30
N TRP A 46 9.11 7.25 -6.69
CA TRP A 46 9.34 7.41 -5.25
C TRP A 46 8.98 8.82 -4.78
N ARG A 47 9.52 9.85 -5.43
CA ARG A 47 9.20 11.25 -5.10
C ARG A 47 7.71 11.53 -5.23
N LYS A 48 7.06 11.09 -6.31
CA LYS A 48 5.62 11.32 -6.52
C LYS A 48 4.74 10.58 -5.51
N MET A 49 5.13 9.37 -5.09
CA MET A 49 4.42 8.65 -4.03
C MET A 49 4.56 9.36 -2.69
N LEU A 50 5.76 9.81 -2.33
CA LEU A 50 6.01 10.58 -1.10
C LEU A 50 5.21 11.88 -1.09
N ASP A 51 5.23 12.64 -2.19
CA ASP A 51 4.45 13.88 -2.33
C ASP A 51 2.94 13.61 -2.10
N ALA A 52 2.40 12.56 -2.73
CA ALA A 52 0.99 12.22 -2.62
C ALA A 52 0.60 11.78 -1.20
N VAL A 53 1.44 10.97 -0.55
CA VAL A 53 1.20 10.47 0.80
C VAL A 53 1.36 11.57 1.85
N ASP A 54 2.35 12.46 1.70
CA ASP A 54 2.51 13.63 2.57
C ASP A 54 1.30 14.57 2.51
N VAL A 55 0.71 14.77 1.32
CA VAL A 55 -0.52 15.56 1.17
C VAL A 55 -1.68 14.98 1.98
N ILE A 56 -1.92 13.67 1.90
CA ILE A 56 -3.03 13.04 2.66
C ILE A 56 -2.73 13.01 4.16
N HIS A 57 -1.46 12.81 4.55
CA HIS A 57 -1.03 12.81 5.95
C HIS A 57 -1.22 14.20 6.58
N LYS A 58 -0.90 15.27 5.85
CA LYS A 58 -1.17 16.66 6.25
C LYS A 58 -2.66 16.97 6.35
N ALA A 59 -3.50 16.31 5.54
CA ALA A 59 -4.95 16.37 5.65
C ALA A 59 -5.53 15.51 6.79
N GLY A 60 -4.69 14.81 7.57
CA GLY A 60 -5.12 13.94 8.67
C GLY A 60 -5.62 12.56 8.23
N ILE A 61 -5.41 12.19 6.96
CA ILE A 61 -5.81 10.90 6.39
C ILE A 61 -4.61 9.96 6.43
N ILE A 62 -4.84 8.72 6.87
CA ILE A 62 -3.90 7.61 6.79
C ILE A 62 -4.52 6.60 5.83
N HIS A 63 -3.77 6.15 4.83
CA HIS A 63 -4.32 5.31 3.77
C HIS A 63 -4.50 3.84 4.19
N THR A 64 -3.56 3.31 4.98
CA THR A 64 -3.51 1.94 5.57
C THR A 64 -3.44 0.75 4.60
N ASP A 65 -3.82 0.92 3.34
CA ASP A 65 -3.76 -0.12 2.29
C ASP A 65 -3.00 0.32 1.03
N LEU A 66 -1.83 0.95 1.18
CA LEU A 66 -1.04 1.39 0.02
C LEU A 66 -0.42 0.19 -0.71
N LYS A 67 -0.70 0.10 -2.01
CA LYS A 67 -0.13 -0.86 -2.96
C LYS A 67 0.09 -0.20 -4.33
N PRO A 68 0.87 -0.80 -5.24
CA PRO A 68 1.11 -0.21 -6.56
C PRO A 68 -0.19 0.05 -7.35
N ALA A 69 -1.25 -0.73 -7.11
CA ALA A 69 -2.54 -0.53 -7.77
C ALA A 69 -3.25 0.78 -7.37
N ASN A 70 -2.91 1.41 -6.23
CA ASN A 70 -3.48 2.69 -5.83
C ASN A 70 -2.82 3.89 -6.54
N PHE A 71 -1.78 3.66 -7.33
CA PHE A 71 -1.07 4.70 -8.06
C PHE A 71 -1.30 4.57 -9.56
N LEU A 72 -1.87 5.61 -10.17
CA LEU A 72 -2.18 5.67 -11.59
C LEU A 72 -1.14 6.52 -12.33
N LEU A 73 -0.64 6.02 -13.45
CA LEU A 73 0.19 6.78 -14.36
C LEU A 73 -0.69 7.61 -15.31
N VAL A 74 -0.47 8.91 -15.30
CA VAL A 74 -1.10 9.87 -16.21
C VAL A 74 0.01 10.68 -16.87
N GLU A 75 0.30 10.41 -18.15
CA GLU A 75 1.38 11.12 -18.89
C GLU A 75 2.71 11.17 -18.12
N TRP A 76 3.16 10.01 -17.62
CA TRP A 76 4.38 9.87 -16.78
C TRP A 76 4.31 10.53 -15.39
N ASN A 77 3.19 11.11 -15.00
CA ASN A 77 2.95 11.56 -13.64
C ASN A 77 2.18 10.51 -12.85
N LEU A 78 2.73 10.10 -11.70
CA LEU A 78 2.09 9.17 -10.79
C LEU A 78 1.10 9.90 -9.89
N LYS A 79 -0.14 9.41 -9.79
CA LYS A 79 -1.21 10.00 -8.97
C LYS A 79 -1.85 8.94 -8.07
N LEU A 80 -2.08 9.26 -6.81
CA LEU A 80 -2.87 8.43 -5.90
C LEU A 80 -4.36 8.50 -6.30
N ILE A 81 -5.04 7.35 -6.40
CA ILE A 81 -6.43 7.24 -6.90
C ILE A 81 -7.43 6.63 -5.91
N ASP A 82 -6.93 6.12 -4.80
CA ASP A 82 -7.72 5.61 -3.69
C ASP A 82 -7.15 6.25 -2.41
N PHE A 83 -8.01 6.63 -1.48
CA PHE A 83 -7.61 7.27 -0.24
C PHE A 83 -7.81 6.34 0.98
N GLY A 84 -8.14 5.07 0.75
CA GLY A 84 -8.30 4.06 1.81
C GLY A 84 -9.56 4.25 2.67
N ILE A 85 -10.38 5.27 2.39
CA ILE A 85 -11.58 5.61 3.18
C ILE A 85 -12.62 4.47 3.10
N ALA A 86 -12.71 3.77 1.97
CA ALA A 86 -13.65 2.66 1.79
C ALA A 86 -13.30 1.43 2.66
N ASN A 87 -12.02 1.19 2.94
CA ASN A 87 -11.59 0.08 3.79
C ASN A 87 -11.94 0.30 5.27
N ALA A 88 -12.06 1.56 5.72
CA ALA A 88 -12.54 1.86 7.08
C ALA A 88 -14.01 1.48 7.32
N VAL A 89 -14.78 1.26 6.25
CA VAL A 89 -16.21 0.90 6.31
C VAL A 89 -16.43 -0.63 6.35
N GLN A 90 -15.44 -1.43 5.95
CA GLN A 90 -15.48 -2.90 6.07
C GLN A 90 -14.95 -3.33 7.45
N SER A 91 -15.74 -3.13 8.50
CA SER A 91 -15.36 -3.45 9.89
C SER A 91 -15.62 -4.91 10.30
N ASP A 92 -15.83 -5.85 9.38
CA ASP A 92 -16.07 -7.26 9.71
C ASP A 92 -14.76 -8.06 9.65
N VAL A 93 -14.18 -8.33 10.80
CA VAL A 93 -12.86 -8.99 10.95
C VAL A 93 -12.83 -10.40 10.36
N THR A 94 -13.98 -11.07 10.30
CA THR A 94 -14.14 -12.42 9.74
C THR A 94 -14.00 -12.45 8.21
N SER A 95 -14.22 -11.32 7.53
CA SER A 95 -13.98 -11.20 6.08
C SER A 95 -12.54 -10.83 5.77
N PHE A 96 -11.79 -10.16 6.66
CA PHE A 96 -10.37 -9.83 6.41
C PHE A 96 -9.51 -11.06 6.11
N TYR A 97 -9.67 -12.18 6.82
CA TYR A 97 -8.91 -13.40 6.53
C TYR A 97 -9.27 -14.05 5.18
N ARG A 98 -10.46 -13.73 4.63
CA ARG A 98 -10.97 -14.24 3.35
C ARG A 98 -10.76 -13.29 2.17
N ASP A 99 -10.78 -11.97 2.42
CA ASP A 99 -10.65 -10.90 1.42
C ASP A 99 -9.26 -10.27 1.35
N THR A 100 -8.34 -10.57 2.28
CA THR A 100 -6.93 -10.21 2.11
C THR A 100 -6.36 -11.03 0.96
N THR A 101 -6.51 -10.50 -0.25
CA THR A 101 -5.89 -11.05 -1.44
C THR A 101 -4.39 -11.22 -1.18
N VAL A 102 -3.82 -12.34 -1.63
CA VAL A 102 -2.40 -12.70 -1.42
C VAL A 102 -1.42 -11.56 -1.77
N GLY A 103 -1.82 -10.66 -2.68
CA GLY A 103 -1.08 -9.46 -3.05
C GLY A 103 -1.03 -8.37 -1.98
N THR A 104 -2.08 -8.20 -1.18
CA THR A 104 -2.21 -7.11 -0.20
C THR A 104 -1.35 -7.34 1.04
N LEU A 105 -1.27 -8.58 1.54
CA LEU A 105 -0.42 -8.95 2.69
C LEU A 105 1.06 -8.59 2.48
N SER A 106 1.51 -8.48 1.23
CA SER A 106 2.90 -8.16 0.91
C SER A 106 3.28 -6.70 1.15
N TYR A 107 2.31 -5.83 1.48
CA TYR A 107 2.51 -4.41 1.76
C TYR A 107 2.00 -3.99 3.15
N MET A 108 1.39 -4.91 3.91
CA MET A 108 0.84 -4.63 5.25
C MET A 108 1.95 -4.49 6.29
N SER A 109 1.79 -3.52 7.19
CA SER A 109 2.71 -3.25 8.29
C SER A 109 2.52 -4.21 9.48
N PRO A 110 3.54 -4.42 10.32
CA PRO A 110 3.44 -5.25 11.51
C PRO A 110 2.32 -4.79 12.46
N GLU A 111 2.13 -3.48 12.62
CA GLU A 111 1.08 -2.90 13.45
C GLU A 111 -0.32 -3.12 12.87
N ALA A 112 -0.49 -3.04 11.54
CA ALA A 112 -1.77 -3.32 10.91
C ALA A 112 -2.17 -4.79 11.10
N LEU A 113 -1.20 -5.72 11.05
CA LEU A 113 -1.45 -7.14 11.31
C LEU A 113 -1.75 -7.42 12.80
N LYS A 114 -1.06 -6.74 13.72
CA LYS A 114 -1.31 -6.91 15.16
C LYS A 114 -2.69 -6.41 15.58
N ASP A 115 -3.16 -5.30 15.02
CA ASP A 115 -4.50 -4.75 15.31
C ASP A 115 -5.62 -5.73 14.87
N VAL A 116 -5.47 -6.36 13.71
CA VAL A 116 -6.39 -7.43 13.26
C VAL A 116 -6.41 -8.60 14.24
N SER A 117 -5.26 -8.99 14.81
CA SER A 117 -5.19 -10.11 15.78
C SER A 117 -5.78 -9.77 17.16
N GLN A 118 -5.71 -8.51 17.61
CA GLN A 118 -6.21 -8.10 18.92
C GLN A 118 -7.73 -7.91 18.94
N SER A 119 -8.35 -7.57 17.80
CA SER A 119 -9.81 -7.51 17.67
C SER A 119 -10.52 -8.87 17.78
N TYR A 120 -9.77 -9.98 17.82
CA TYR A 120 -10.28 -11.33 18.07
C TYR A 120 -10.45 -11.67 19.57
N ASP A 121 -9.76 -10.97 20.47
CA ASP A 121 -9.79 -11.28 21.91
C ASP A 121 -10.91 -10.45 22.59
N GLN A 122 -12.10 -11.04 22.71
CA GLN A 122 -13.32 -10.44 23.28
C GLN A 122 -13.26 -10.20 24.80
N ASN A 123 -12.11 -9.82 25.36
CA ASN A 123 -12.03 -9.36 26.73
C ASN A 123 -12.12 -7.82 26.74
N GLU A 124 -13.31 -7.30 27.06
CA GLU A 124 -13.71 -5.89 27.09
C GLU A 124 -12.93 -4.97 28.07
N GLN A 125 -11.67 -5.27 28.41
CA GLN A 125 -10.91 -4.50 29.41
C GLN A 125 -9.57 -3.92 28.94
N CYS A 126 -9.22 -4.07 27.66
CA CYS A 126 -8.06 -3.37 27.09
C CYS A 126 -8.53 -2.42 25.99
N LYS A 127 -8.48 -1.11 26.25
CA LYS A 127 -8.61 -0.09 25.21
C LYS A 127 -7.60 -0.43 24.09
N PRO A 128 -8.01 -0.68 22.84
CA PRO A 128 -7.07 -0.90 21.76
C PRO A 128 -6.39 0.43 21.47
N THR A 129 -5.16 0.59 21.95
CA THR A 129 -4.33 1.78 21.72
C THR A 129 -3.13 1.45 20.84
N MET A 130 -3.35 0.71 19.75
CA MET A 130 -2.48 0.83 18.58
C MET A 130 -3.30 1.39 17.43
N LYS A 131 -3.50 2.72 17.44
CA LYS A 131 -4.00 3.42 16.26
C LYS A 131 -2.98 3.22 15.15
N ILE A 132 -3.33 2.46 14.11
CA ILE A 132 -2.57 2.39 12.86
C ILE A 132 -2.25 3.83 12.45
N GLY A 133 -0.96 4.13 12.37
CA GLY A 133 -0.46 5.50 12.24
C GLY A 133 0.13 5.76 10.85
N ARG A 134 0.59 7.00 10.64
CA ARG A 134 1.42 7.38 9.47
C ARG A 134 2.59 6.41 9.19
N PRO A 135 3.28 5.81 10.20
CA PRO A 135 4.32 4.81 9.94
C PRO A 135 3.86 3.59 9.13
N SER A 136 2.58 3.22 9.21
CA SER A 136 2.04 2.10 8.45
C SER A 136 2.08 2.36 6.95
N ASP A 137 1.76 3.59 6.51
CA ASP A 137 1.86 3.98 5.11
C ASP A 137 3.32 4.03 4.64
N VAL A 138 4.25 4.45 5.53
CA VAL A 138 5.70 4.45 5.25
C VAL A 138 6.22 3.03 5.02
N TRP A 139 5.78 2.06 5.84
CA TRP A 139 6.08 0.65 5.64
C TRP A 139 5.61 0.14 4.28
N SER A 140 4.36 0.42 3.93
CA SER A 140 3.80 0.01 2.64
C SER A 140 4.56 0.63 1.46
N LEU A 141 4.91 1.92 1.55
CA LEU A 141 5.77 2.59 0.57
C LEU A 141 7.15 1.92 0.45
N GLY A 142 7.78 1.54 1.57
CA GLY A 142 9.03 0.80 1.58
C GLY A 142 8.93 -0.54 0.85
N CYS A 143 7.83 -1.26 1.04
CA CYS A 143 7.57 -2.51 0.31
C CYS A 143 7.38 -2.29 -1.21
N ILE A 144 6.76 -1.17 -1.63
CA ILE A 144 6.64 -0.78 -3.04
C ILE A 144 8.02 -0.43 -3.62
N LEU A 145 8.83 0.35 -2.89
CA LEU A 145 10.18 0.70 -3.31
C LEU A 145 11.06 -0.54 -3.48
N PHE A 146 11.01 -1.45 -2.50
CA PHE A 146 11.71 -2.73 -2.54
C PHE A 146 11.26 -3.56 -3.76
N PHE A 147 9.95 -3.61 -4.05
CA PHE A 147 9.45 -4.30 -5.23
C PHE A 147 9.97 -3.70 -6.54
N MET A 148 10.02 -2.37 -6.66
CA MET A 148 10.56 -1.72 -7.85
C MET A 148 12.09 -1.94 -7.99
N ALA A 149 12.82 -1.97 -6.88
CA ALA A 149 14.28 -2.16 -6.89
C ALA A 149 14.69 -3.62 -7.17
N TYR A 150 13.97 -4.59 -6.61
CA TYR A 150 14.36 -6.01 -6.62
C TYR A 150 13.44 -6.91 -7.45
N GLY A 151 12.34 -6.39 -8.00
CA GLY A 151 11.33 -7.15 -8.73
C GLY A 151 10.47 -8.09 -7.87
N LYS A 152 10.64 -8.05 -6.54
CA LYS A 152 9.88 -8.86 -5.57
C LYS A 152 9.73 -8.09 -4.26
N THR A 153 8.65 -8.29 -3.51
CA THR A 153 8.49 -7.70 -2.17
C THR A 153 9.38 -8.42 -1.13
N PRO A 154 9.66 -7.80 0.04
CA PRO A 154 10.58 -8.38 1.04
C PRO A 154 10.22 -9.82 1.43
N PHE A 155 8.93 -10.10 1.60
CA PHE A 155 8.42 -11.40 2.04
C PHE A 155 7.82 -12.25 0.91
N GLN A 156 7.99 -11.89 -0.37
CA GLN A 156 7.38 -12.60 -1.50
C GLN A 156 7.82 -14.08 -1.62
N HIS A 157 9.00 -14.40 -1.08
CA HIS A 157 9.56 -15.74 -1.08
C HIS A 157 8.80 -16.70 -0.13
N ILE A 158 8.07 -16.17 0.86
CA ILE A 158 7.27 -16.95 1.79
C ILE A 158 5.88 -17.17 1.18
N LYS A 159 5.61 -18.40 0.74
CA LYS A 159 4.35 -18.75 0.04
C LYS A 159 3.15 -18.93 0.97
N ASN A 160 3.38 -19.43 2.18
CA ASN A 160 2.33 -19.62 3.16
C ASN A 160 2.02 -18.28 3.85
N ASN A 161 0.78 -17.82 3.75
CA ASN A 161 0.36 -16.52 4.31
C ASN A 161 0.50 -16.45 5.84
N PHE A 162 0.25 -17.55 6.55
CA PHE A 162 0.40 -17.60 8.01
C PHE A 162 1.88 -17.48 8.42
N GLN A 163 2.77 -18.18 7.71
CA GLN A 163 4.22 -18.03 7.93
C GLN A 163 4.69 -16.61 7.59
N LYS A 164 4.19 -16.05 6.47
CA LYS A 164 4.51 -14.68 6.05
C LYS A 164 4.10 -13.67 7.11
N TRP A 165 2.87 -13.80 7.63
CA TRP A 165 2.37 -12.99 8.73
C TRP A 165 3.31 -13.05 9.93
N ASN A 166 3.67 -14.25 10.39
CA ASN A 166 4.55 -14.43 11.54
C ASN A 166 5.91 -13.74 11.32
N CYS A 167 6.49 -13.84 10.12
CA CYS A 167 7.74 -13.14 9.81
C CYS A 167 7.59 -11.62 9.75
N ILE A 168 6.44 -11.08 9.32
CA ILE A 168 6.20 -9.62 9.31
C ILE A 168 6.09 -9.07 10.73
N ILE A 169 5.43 -9.80 11.64
CA ILE A 169 5.20 -9.30 13.02
C ILE A 169 6.40 -9.52 13.96
N ASP A 170 7.34 -10.39 13.57
CA ASP A 170 8.52 -10.77 14.34
C ASP A 170 9.63 -9.71 14.19
N PRO A 171 9.94 -8.94 15.25
CA PRO A 171 10.98 -7.92 15.19
C PRO A 171 12.40 -8.50 15.06
N SER A 172 12.58 -9.80 15.30
CA SER A 172 13.88 -10.48 15.14
C SER A 172 14.13 -10.94 13.70
N TYR A 173 13.11 -10.87 12.83
CA TYR A 173 13.25 -11.24 11.44
C TYR A 173 14.05 -10.18 10.66
N GLU A 174 15.20 -10.56 10.13
CA GLU A 174 16.05 -9.68 9.33
C GLU A 174 15.65 -9.70 7.86
N ILE A 175 15.23 -8.55 7.33
CA ILE A 175 14.94 -8.38 5.90
C ILE A 175 16.26 -8.40 5.13
N LYS A 176 16.35 -9.27 4.12
CA LYS A 176 17.53 -9.36 3.26
C LYS A 176 17.45 -8.33 2.15
N PHE A 177 18.51 -7.53 2.01
CA PHE A 177 18.70 -6.58 0.92
C PHE A 177 19.81 -7.08 -0.01
N PRO A 178 19.48 -7.74 -1.15
CA PRO A 178 20.48 -8.11 -2.14
C PRO A 178 21.28 -6.89 -2.62
N TYR A 179 22.50 -7.13 -3.08
CA TYR A 179 23.33 -6.08 -3.66
C TYR A 179 22.65 -5.45 -4.89
N ILE A 180 22.70 -4.12 -4.95
CA ILE A 180 22.35 -3.32 -6.14
C ILE A 180 23.46 -2.30 -6.36
N GLU A 181 23.71 -1.97 -7.63
CA GLU A 181 24.78 -1.02 -8.00
C GLU A 181 24.52 0.39 -7.48
N ASN A 182 23.24 0.79 -7.39
CA ASN A 182 22.87 2.12 -6.93
C ASN A 182 22.79 2.19 -5.39
N GLN A 183 23.80 2.80 -4.77
CA GLN A 183 23.87 2.94 -3.31
C GLN A 183 22.79 3.88 -2.75
N ASP A 184 22.44 4.98 -3.43
CA ASP A 184 21.36 5.88 -2.98
C ASP A 184 20.03 5.13 -2.80
N LEU A 185 19.73 4.22 -3.73
CA LEU A 185 18.53 3.40 -3.70
C LEU A 185 18.58 2.41 -2.54
N LEU A 186 19.76 1.83 -2.26
CA LEU A 186 19.96 0.94 -1.13
C LEU A 186 19.78 1.66 0.21
N ASP A 187 20.37 2.85 0.34
CA ASP A 187 20.28 3.69 1.54
C ASP A 187 18.84 4.18 1.78
N SER A 188 18.06 4.39 0.72
CA SER A 188 16.64 4.75 0.83
C SER A 188 15.75 3.59 1.32
N MET A 189 16.24 2.36 1.32
CA MET A 189 15.50 1.16 1.72
C MET A 189 15.91 0.61 3.10
N LYS A 190 17.03 1.06 3.66
CA LYS A 190 17.54 0.68 4.99
C LYS A 190 17.02 1.65 6.05
#